data_AF-A0A1A9LGN5-F1
#
_entry.id   AF-A0A1A9LGN5-F1
#
_cell.length_a   1.000
_cell.length_b   1.000
_cell.length_c   1.000
_cell.angle_alpha   90.00
_cell.angle_beta   90.00
_cell.angle_gamma   90.00
#
_symmetry.space_group_name_H-M   'P 1'
#
loop_
_entity.id
_entity.type
_entity.pdbx_description
1 polymer ?
#
loop_
_entity_poly.entity_id
_entity_poly.type
_entity_poly.pdbx_seq_one_letter_code
_entity_poly.pdbx_strand_id
1 'polypeptide(L)'
;MISIPKPIIKSILFGLLIISYSCSKDPENIVEIEEADTNDCFKIGDEFQGGIVFYIDATNEHGLIAATEDQSSGAIWGCPETTDPIANQRDIGFGNANTNAIVNNCAEVNTSAKICSELILNGYDDWFLPTVHELELLYHNRNLVGGFSSTNYSSSSEGKNNDGIYKDVISIDFGLNPVHADRQQPIDKTTPLAVRAIRKF
;
A
#
# COMPACT_ATOMS: atom_id res chain seq x y z
N MET A 1 -34.67 -74.57 17.90
CA MET A 1 -35.45 -73.41 17.42
C MET A 1 -34.48 -72.37 16.86
N ILE A 2 -34.69 -72.00 15.58
CA ILE A 2 -34.46 -70.65 14.97
C ILE A 2 -32.97 -70.20 14.87
N SER A 3 -32.28 -70.16 13.72
CA SER A 3 -32.44 -69.38 12.46
C SER A 3 -31.80 -67.96 12.46
N ILE A 4 -30.68 -67.80 11.71
CA ILE A 4 -30.34 -66.73 10.70
C ILE A 4 -30.13 -65.25 11.23
N PRO A 5 -29.35 -64.31 10.61
CA PRO A 5 -27.94 -64.22 10.14
C PRO A 5 -27.16 -62.90 10.55
N LYS A 6 -25.89 -62.74 10.09
CA LYS A 6 -25.04 -61.53 9.76
C LYS A 6 -25.44 -60.10 10.23
N PRO A 7 -24.48 -59.20 10.61
CA PRO A 7 -23.70 -58.46 9.59
C PRO A 7 -22.22 -58.14 9.93
N ILE A 8 -21.46 -57.97 8.85
CA ILE A 8 -20.19 -57.23 8.73
C ILE A 8 -20.49 -55.75 9.02
N ILE A 9 -19.62 -54.98 9.72
CA ILE A 9 -19.33 -53.54 9.48
C ILE A 9 -18.43 -52.90 10.57
N LYS A 10 -17.42 -52.16 10.08
CA LYS A 10 -16.67 -51.03 10.66
C LYS A 10 -15.71 -51.28 11.84
N SER A 11 -14.42 -51.32 11.50
CA SER A 11 -13.48 -50.43 12.19
C SER A 11 -12.85 -49.51 11.15
N ILE A 12 -13.44 -48.32 11.01
CA ILE A 12 -12.84 -47.18 10.33
C ILE A 12 -11.79 -46.66 11.31
N LEU A 13 -10.51 -46.90 11.02
CA LEU A 13 -9.45 -46.18 11.70
C LEU A 13 -9.50 -44.75 11.17
N PHE A 14 -9.80 -43.82 12.08
CA PHE A 14 -9.96 -42.40 11.83
C PHE A 14 -8.64 -41.84 11.29
N GLY A 15 -8.67 -41.40 10.04
CA GLY A 15 -7.51 -40.85 9.36
C GLY A 15 -7.06 -39.55 10.01
N LEU A 16 -5.75 -39.45 10.23
CA LEU A 16 -5.04 -38.18 10.27
C LEU A 16 -3.62 -38.45 9.75
N LEU A 17 -3.48 -38.35 8.44
CA LEU A 17 -2.21 -37.99 7.83
C LEU A 17 -2.48 -36.75 6.99
N ILE A 18 -1.96 -35.63 7.50
CA ILE A 18 -1.93 -34.34 6.83
C ILE A 18 -1.07 -34.54 5.59
N ILE A 19 -1.69 -34.51 4.41
CA ILE A 19 -0.94 -34.39 3.17
C ILE A 19 -1.12 -32.93 2.73
N SER A 20 -0.16 -32.10 3.13
CA SER A 20 0.04 -30.78 2.57
C SER A 20 0.49 -30.94 1.11
N TYR A 21 -0.35 -30.53 0.17
CA TYR A 21 0.13 -30.15 -1.16
C TYR A 21 -0.68 -28.94 -1.64
N SER A 22 0.03 -27.84 -1.91
CA SER A 22 0.00 -27.29 -3.26
C SER A 22 1.21 -26.37 -3.50
N CYS A 23 2.36 -27.00 -3.69
CA CYS A 23 3.22 -26.71 -4.83
C CYS A 23 3.81 -28.08 -5.19
N SER A 24 3.07 -28.85 -5.99
CA SER A 24 3.57 -30.14 -6.46
C SER A 24 4.59 -29.85 -7.54
N LYS A 25 5.87 -30.05 -7.24
CA LYS A 25 6.84 -30.37 -8.28
C LYS A 25 6.82 -31.89 -8.41
N ASP A 26 6.01 -32.38 -9.33
CA ASP A 26 6.12 -33.77 -9.76
C ASP A 26 7.38 -33.89 -10.63
N PRO A 27 8.34 -34.79 -10.33
CA PRO A 27 9.37 -35.13 -11.28
C PRO A 27 8.82 -36.25 -12.15
N GLU A 28 8.48 -35.97 -13.41
CA GLU A 28 8.88 -36.77 -14.57
C GLU A 28 8.23 -36.28 -15.89
N ASN A 29 9.09 -35.79 -16.77
CA ASN A 29 9.15 -36.07 -18.21
C ASN A 29 7.87 -35.96 -19.05
N ILE A 30 7.58 -34.77 -19.60
CA ILE A 30 6.78 -34.60 -20.82
C ILE A 30 7.34 -33.44 -21.67
N VAL A 31 7.72 -33.80 -22.90
CA VAL A 31 7.82 -33.05 -24.18
C VAL A 31 8.01 -31.51 -24.12
N GLU A 32 9.12 -31.05 -24.71
CA GLU A 32 9.39 -29.64 -25.04
C GLU A 32 8.26 -29.03 -25.88
N ILE A 33 7.35 -28.32 -25.21
CA ILE A 33 6.58 -27.23 -25.79
C ILE A 33 7.07 -26.02 -24.99
N GLU A 34 7.66 -25.02 -25.66
CA GLU A 34 8.00 -23.73 -25.05
C GLU A 34 6.70 -22.95 -24.73
N GLU A 35 5.91 -23.47 -23.79
CA GLU A 35 4.91 -22.69 -23.08
C GLU A 35 5.70 -21.95 -22.00
N ALA A 36 5.87 -20.64 -22.16
CA ALA A 36 6.44 -19.80 -21.13
C ALA A 36 5.56 -19.92 -19.88
N ASP A 37 6.04 -20.67 -18.89
CA ASP A 37 5.49 -20.69 -17.53
C ASP A 37 5.74 -19.31 -16.92
N THR A 38 4.91 -18.33 -17.28
CA THR A 38 4.91 -17.00 -16.68
C THR A 38 4.16 -17.06 -15.36
N ASN A 39 4.62 -17.91 -14.44
CA ASN A 39 4.32 -17.72 -13.03
C ASN A 39 5.28 -16.64 -12.49
N ASP A 40 5.21 -15.45 -13.10
CA ASP A 40 6.06 -14.33 -12.73
C ASP A 40 5.44 -13.68 -11.49
N CYS A 41 5.95 -14.08 -10.33
CA CYS A 41 5.66 -13.41 -9.07
C CYS A 41 6.13 -11.96 -9.19
N PHE A 42 5.27 -11.01 -8.80
CA PHE A 42 5.63 -9.60 -8.73
C PHE A 42 6.92 -9.40 -7.93
N LYS A 43 7.73 -8.42 -8.34
CA LYS A 43 8.94 -7.98 -7.64
C LYS A 43 8.87 -6.48 -7.39
N ILE A 44 9.46 -6.07 -6.28
CA ILE A 44 9.67 -4.65 -5.99
C ILE A 44 10.57 -4.06 -7.07
N GLY A 45 10.15 -2.95 -7.67
CA GLY A 45 10.80 -2.29 -8.79
C GLY A 45 10.19 -2.62 -10.15
N ASP A 46 9.27 -3.57 -10.25
CA ASP A 46 8.62 -3.89 -11.52
C ASP A 46 7.72 -2.74 -11.98
N GLU A 47 7.76 -2.46 -13.29
CA GLU A 47 6.77 -1.62 -13.96
C GLU A 47 5.47 -2.41 -14.10
N PHE A 48 4.43 -2.00 -13.38
CA PHE A 48 3.13 -2.67 -13.41
C PHE A 48 1.99 -1.66 -13.32
N GLN A 49 0.98 -1.83 -14.18
CA GLN A 49 -0.24 -1.02 -14.21
C GLN A 49 0.03 0.50 -14.10
N GLY A 50 0.97 0.99 -14.91
CA GLY A 50 1.26 2.41 -15.04
C GLY A 50 2.11 3.01 -13.91
N GLY A 51 2.72 2.21 -13.03
CA GLY A 51 3.65 2.69 -12.02
C GLY A 51 4.69 1.65 -11.63
N ILE A 52 5.36 1.86 -10.50
CA ILE A 52 6.39 0.95 -9.97
C ILE A 52 5.89 0.24 -8.71
N VAL A 53 5.95 -1.09 -8.69
CA VAL A 53 5.63 -1.89 -7.49
C VAL A 53 6.66 -1.59 -6.39
N PHE A 54 6.19 -1.16 -5.21
CA PHE A 54 7.07 -0.86 -4.07
C PHE A 54 6.73 -1.64 -2.80
N TYR A 55 5.60 -2.35 -2.80
CA TYR A 55 5.18 -3.22 -1.71
C TYR A 55 4.38 -4.39 -2.28
N ILE A 56 4.60 -5.56 -1.71
CA ILE A 56 3.89 -6.81 -2.02
C ILE A 56 3.45 -7.37 -0.67
N ASP A 57 2.20 -7.80 -0.59
CA ASP A 57 1.65 -8.34 0.64
C ASP A 57 2.10 -9.80 0.91
N ALA A 58 1.61 -10.37 2.01
CA ALA A 58 2.00 -11.72 2.40
C ALA A 58 1.47 -12.82 1.48
N THR A 59 0.46 -12.56 0.63
CA THR A 59 -0.04 -13.54 -0.33
C THR A 59 0.79 -13.57 -1.61
N ASN A 60 1.55 -12.50 -1.88
CA ASN A 60 2.28 -12.25 -3.13
C ASN A 60 1.38 -12.04 -4.35
N GLU A 61 0.08 -11.83 -4.14
CA GLU A 61 -0.88 -11.59 -5.21
C GLU A 61 -1.22 -10.10 -5.35
N HIS A 62 -1.08 -9.34 -4.26
CA HIS A 62 -1.46 -7.95 -4.19
C HIS A 62 -0.34 -7.07 -3.63
N GLY A 63 -0.48 -5.76 -3.83
CA GLY A 63 0.52 -4.82 -3.39
C GLY A 63 0.18 -3.37 -3.60
N LEU A 64 1.21 -2.52 -3.52
CA LEU A 64 1.11 -1.09 -3.78
C LEU A 64 2.06 -0.69 -4.90
N ILE A 65 1.55 0.19 -5.76
CA ILE A 65 2.25 0.79 -6.90
C ILE A 65 2.38 2.28 -6.65
N ALA A 66 3.56 2.84 -6.88
CA ALA A 66 3.80 4.27 -6.85
C ALA A 66 3.73 4.86 -8.27
N ALA A 67 3.24 6.09 -8.37
CA ALA A 67 3.39 6.87 -9.59
C ALA A 67 4.89 7.07 -9.91
N THR A 68 5.24 7.18 -11.19
CA THR A 68 6.65 7.30 -11.64
C THR A 68 7.25 8.68 -11.39
N GLU A 69 6.43 9.68 -11.09
CA GLU A 69 6.84 11.06 -10.82
C GLU A 69 5.98 11.69 -9.72
N ASP A 70 6.44 12.81 -9.16
CA ASP A 70 5.68 13.59 -8.18
C ASP A 70 4.54 14.34 -8.84
N GLN A 71 3.34 14.26 -8.27
CA GLN A 71 2.16 14.97 -8.77
C GLN A 71 2.19 16.46 -8.38
N SER A 72 2.99 16.81 -7.37
CA SER A 72 3.24 18.20 -6.97
C SER A 72 4.54 18.30 -6.19
N SER A 73 5.24 19.43 -6.35
CA SER A 73 6.39 19.81 -5.53
C SER A 73 6.01 20.59 -4.27
N GLY A 74 4.74 20.97 -4.13
CA GLY A 74 4.26 21.79 -3.02
C GLY A 74 2.75 21.93 -3.04
N ALA A 75 2.06 21.07 -2.28
CA ALA A 75 0.64 21.18 -1.99
C ALA A 75 0.42 21.09 -0.49
N ILE A 76 -0.54 21.87 0.03
CA ILE A 76 -0.96 21.75 1.43
C ILE A 76 -1.74 20.44 1.63
N TRP A 77 -1.76 19.92 2.86
CA TRP A 77 -2.41 18.64 3.14
C TRP A 77 -3.92 18.65 2.86
N GLY A 78 -4.60 19.67 3.38
CA GLY A 78 -6.05 19.86 3.34
C GLY A 78 -6.60 20.26 4.72
N CYS A 79 -7.78 20.89 4.77
CA CYS A 79 -8.43 21.27 6.03
C CYS A 79 -7.49 21.96 7.06
N PRO A 80 -6.74 23.02 6.67
CA PRO A 80 -5.77 23.65 7.56
C PRO A 80 -6.42 24.22 8.81
N GLU A 81 -7.70 24.62 8.76
CA GLU A 81 -8.42 25.20 9.89
C GLU A 81 -9.03 24.17 10.86
N THR A 82 -9.20 22.91 10.43
CA THR A 82 -9.81 21.87 11.26
C THR A 82 -8.87 21.39 12.36
N THR A 83 -9.38 21.30 13.59
CA THR A 83 -8.66 20.81 14.78
C THR A 83 -9.13 19.44 15.27
N ASP A 84 -10.24 18.95 14.73
CA ASP A 84 -10.78 17.61 14.96
C ASP A 84 -10.13 16.60 14.01
N PRO A 85 -10.02 15.32 14.40
CA PRO A 85 -9.41 14.32 13.54
C PRO A 85 -10.27 14.02 12.32
N ILE A 86 -9.65 13.98 11.15
CA ILE A 86 -10.25 13.58 9.87
C ILE A 86 -9.69 12.25 9.40
N ALA A 87 -8.37 12.06 9.46
CA ALA A 87 -7.68 10.94 8.83
C ALA A 87 -6.44 10.51 9.63
N ASN A 88 -6.65 9.88 10.79
CA ASN A 88 -5.57 9.53 11.71
C ASN A 88 -5.09 8.07 11.61
N GLN A 89 -5.61 7.27 10.66
CA GLN A 89 -5.10 5.92 10.43
C GLN A 89 -3.69 5.98 9.83
N ARG A 90 -2.82 5.09 10.29
CA ARG A 90 -1.40 5.08 9.88
C ARG A 90 -1.02 3.80 9.16
N ASP A 91 -1.75 2.71 9.39
CA ASP A 91 -1.41 1.39 8.90
C ASP A 91 -1.51 1.27 7.37
N ILE A 92 -0.82 0.26 6.85
CA ILE A 92 -0.86 -0.11 5.43
C ILE A 92 -2.28 -0.55 5.07
N GLY A 93 -2.77 -0.12 3.92
CA GLY A 93 -4.12 -0.38 3.41
C GLY A 93 -5.14 0.71 3.72
N PHE A 94 -4.78 1.73 4.52
CA PHE A 94 -5.70 2.81 4.88
C PHE A 94 -5.55 4.08 4.03
N GLY A 95 -4.58 4.17 3.12
CA GLY A 95 -4.30 5.40 2.38
C GLY A 95 -5.50 5.89 1.57
N ASN A 96 -6.20 4.98 0.88
CA ASN A 96 -7.41 5.31 0.13
C ASN A 96 -8.55 5.80 1.04
N ALA A 97 -8.78 5.13 2.17
CA ALA A 97 -9.82 5.51 3.13
C ALA A 97 -9.54 6.89 3.74
N ASN A 98 -8.30 7.16 4.13
CA ASN A 98 -7.87 8.47 4.61
C ASN A 98 -8.02 9.55 3.55
N THR A 99 -7.56 9.28 2.32
CA THR A 99 -7.67 10.23 1.19
C THR A 99 -9.13 10.62 0.97
N ASN A 100 -10.04 9.64 0.92
CA ASN A 100 -11.47 9.89 0.78
C ASN A 100 -12.04 10.70 1.95
N ALA A 101 -11.62 10.41 3.19
CA ALA A 101 -12.05 11.18 4.35
C ALA A 101 -11.63 12.66 4.24
N ILE A 102 -10.39 12.93 3.82
CA ILE A 102 -9.88 14.29 3.63
C ILE A 102 -10.68 14.98 2.52
N VAL A 103 -10.82 14.37 1.34
CA VAL A 103 -11.53 14.97 0.19
C VAL A 103 -12.99 15.29 0.52
N ASN A 104 -13.65 14.46 1.33
CA ASN A 104 -15.05 14.67 1.72
C ASN A 104 -15.24 15.74 2.81
N ASN A 105 -14.22 16.05 3.60
CA ASN A 105 -14.29 17.04 4.67
C ASN A 105 -13.65 18.39 4.29
N CYS A 106 -12.74 18.42 3.31
CA CYS A 106 -11.96 19.62 2.96
C CYS A 106 -12.49 20.30 1.69
N ALA A 107 -12.83 21.60 1.83
CA ALA A 107 -13.31 22.41 0.72
C ALA A 107 -12.17 22.93 -0.17
N GLU A 108 -10.94 23.03 0.36
CA GLU A 108 -9.77 23.54 -0.36
C GLU A 108 -9.51 22.76 -1.64
N VAL A 109 -9.07 23.47 -2.68
CA VAL A 109 -8.67 22.88 -3.97
C VAL A 109 -7.16 22.72 -4.02
N ASN A 110 -6.65 21.86 -4.91
CA ASN A 110 -5.21 21.62 -5.09
C ASN A 110 -4.48 21.17 -3.81
N THR A 111 -5.15 20.42 -2.94
CA THR A 111 -4.55 19.80 -1.75
C THR A 111 -3.86 18.49 -2.11
N SER A 112 -2.95 18.00 -1.26
CA SER A 112 -2.27 16.71 -1.48
C SER A 112 -3.25 15.57 -1.72
N ALA A 113 -4.32 15.50 -0.91
CA ALA A 113 -5.33 14.45 -1.05
C ALA A 113 -6.13 14.57 -2.36
N LYS A 114 -6.58 15.78 -2.73
CA LYS A 114 -7.34 16.00 -3.97
C LYS A 114 -6.52 15.76 -5.22
N ILE A 115 -5.25 16.20 -5.22
CA ILE A 115 -4.31 15.95 -6.31
C ILE A 115 -4.21 14.45 -6.59
N CYS A 116 -4.11 13.62 -5.55
CA CYS A 116 -4.06 12.17 -5.73
C CYS A 116 -5.42 11.58 -6.14
N SER A 117 -6.52 11.98 -5.49
CA SER A 117 -7.85 11.38 -5.74
C SER A 117 -8.45 11.74 -7.09
N GLU A 118 -8.06 12.87 -7.67
CA GLU A 118 -8.51 13.34 -8.99
C GLU A 118 -7.53 12.95 -10.10
N LEU A 119 -6.43 12.28 -9.76
CA LEU A 119 -5.38 11.92 -10.72
C LEU A 119 -5.89 10.84 -11.67
N ILE A 120 -5.79 11.13 -12.97
CA ILE A 120 -5.89 10.13 -14.03
C ILE A 120 -4.51 9.99 -14.67
N LEU A 121 -3.85 8.86 -14.42
CA LEU A 121 -2.50 8.59 -14.89
C LEU A 121 -2.41 7.18 -15.46
N ASN A 122 -1.88 7.06 -16.67
CA ASN A 122 -1.68 5.79 -17.38
C ASN A 122 -2.95 4.92 -17.50
N GLY A 123 -4.11 5.57 -17.57
CA GLY A 123 -5.42 4.90 -17.69
C GLY A 123 -6.07 4.49 -16.37
N TYR A 124 -5.47 4.85 -15.23
CA TYR A 124 -5.98 4.56 -13.89
C TYR A 124 -6.42 5.84 -13.18
N ASP A 125 -7.55 5.78 -12.47
CA ASP A 125 -8.20 6.86 -11.73
C ASP A 125 -8.40 6.53 -10.24
N ASP A 126 -7.77 5.46 -9.75
CA ASP A 126 -7.88 4.93 -8.39
C ASP A 126 -6.67 5.29 -7.50
N TRP A 127 -5.96 6.36 -7.86
CA TRP A 127 -4.81 6.86 -7.13
C TRP A 127 -5.20 7.54 -5.81
N PHE A 128 -4.34 7.45 -4.80
CA PHE A 128 -4.59 8.02 -3.48
C PHE A 128 -3.30 8.48 -2.79
N LEU A 129 -3.45 9.31 -1.76
CA LEU A 129 -2.35 9.78 -0.93
C LEU A 129 -2.00 8.69 0.11
N PRO A 130 -0.74 8.21 0.15
CA PRO A 130 -0.34 7.10 1.02
C PRO A 130 -0.49 7.47 2.49
N THR A 131 -0.79 6.51 3.38
CA THR A 131 -0.56 6.70 4.82
C THR A 131 0.93 6.91 5.10
N VAL A 132 1.26 7.36 6.31
CA VAL A 132 2.67 7.51 6.70
C VAL A 132 3.43 6.18 6.67
N HIS A 133 2.83 5.04 7.03
CA HIS A 133 3.53 3.75 6.94
C HIS A 133 3.67 3.28 5.47
N GLU A 134 2.70 3.56 4.60
CA GLU A 134 2.84 3.31 3.15
C GLU A 134 3.91 4.19 2.52
N LEU A 135 4.00 5.46 2.92
CA LEU A 135 5.00 6.40 2.46
C LEU A 135 6.41 6.05 2.97
N GLU A 136 6.51 5.48 4.17
CA GLU A 136 7.76 4.96 4.73
C GLU A 136 8.25 3.73 3.95
N LEU A 137 7.37 2.79 3.59
CA LEU A 137 7.69 1.70 2.66
C LEU A 137 8.19 2.22 1.31
N LEU A 138 7.54 3.26 0.79
CA LEU A 138 7.96 3.91 -0.45
C LEU A 138 9.35 4.55 -0.31
N TYR A 139 9.62 5.22 0.81
CA TYR A 139 10.94 5.78 1.11
C TYR A 139 12.03 4.70 1.13
N HIS A 140 11.76 3.53 1.72
CA HIS A 140 12.72 2.42 1.74
C HIS A 140 13.05 1.89 0.34
N ASN A 141 12.09 1.94 -0.59
CA ASN A 141 12.24 1.46 -1.96
C ASN A 141 12.49 2.59 -2.98
N ARG A 142 12.69 3.83 -2.52
CA ARG A 142 12.79 5.04 -3.37
C ARG A 142 13.85 4.97 -4.47
N ASN A 143 14.92 4.21 -4.26
CA ASN A 143 15.99 4.04 -5.25
C ASN A 143 15.56 3.16 -6.42
N LEU A 144 14.65 2.22 -6.19
CA LEU A 144 14.07 1.36 -7.23
C LEU A 144 12.94 2.09 -7.96
N VAL A 145 12.13 2.86 -7.23
CA VAL A 145 11.00 3.62 -7.79
C VAL A 145 11.46 4.87 -8.55
N GLY A 146 12.38 5.65 -7.98
CA GLY A 146 12.93 6.85 -8.61
C GLY A 146 12.00 8.08 -8.65
N GLY A 147 12.51 9.15 -9.25
CA GLY A 147 11.76 10.40 -9.49
C GLY A 147 11.52 11.28 -8.26
N PHE A 148 12.14 11.00 -7.11
CA PHE A 148 11.91 11.75 -5.87
C PHE A 148 12.80 12.99 -5.75
N SER A 149 12.19 14.06 -5.26
CA SER A 149 12.85 15.26 -4.75
C SER A 149 13.43 15.01 -3.35
N SER A 150 14.52 15.71 -3.00
CA SER A 150 15.10 15.65 -1.65
C SER A 150 14.39 16.60 -0.69
N THR A 151 13.15 16.28 -0.31
CA THR A 151 12.27 17.12 0.52
C THR A 151 11.32 16.28 1.40
N ASN A 152 10.42 16.92 2.14
CA ASN A 152 9.34 16.24 2.86
C ASN A 152 8.17 15.91 1.93
N TYR A 153 7.68 14.68 2.04
CA TYR A 153 6.50 14.20 1.31
C TYR A 153 5.28 14.11 2.21
N SER A 154 4.15 14.59 1.70
CA SER A 154 2.85 14.53 2.36
C SER A 154 2.35 13.08 2.43
N SER A 155 1.85 12.68 3.59
CA SER A 155 1.05 11.46 3.75
C SER A 155 -0.41 11.82 4.00
N SER A 156 -1.33 10.85 3.96
CA SER A 156 -2.73 11.01 4.36
C SER A 156 -2.95 10.81 5.86
N SER A 157 -1.88 10.59 6.64
CA SER A 157 -1.94 10.41 8.09
C SER A 157 -1.81 11.75 8.81
N GLU A 158 -2.85 12.10 9.53
CA GLU A 158 -2.95 13.31 10.34
C GLU A 158 -2.21 13.16 11.68
N GLY A 159 -1.63 14.27 12.13
CA GLY A 159 -0.85 14.38 13.35
C GLY A 159 -1.37 15.48 14.28
N LYS A 160 -0.88 15.45 15.52
CA LYS A 160 -1.10 16.51 16.50
C LYS A 160 0.12 17.41 16.57
N ASN A 161 -0.12 18.71 16.70
CA ASN A 161 0.93 19.66 17.04
C ASN A 161 1.33 19.55 18.52
N ASN A 162 2.24 20.41 18.97
CA ASN A 162 2.73 20.45 20.36
C ASN A 162 1.63 20.78 21.39
N ASP A 163 0.53 21.40 20.98
CA ASP A 163 -0.62 21.69 21.84
C ASP A 163 -1.62 20.51 21.91
N GLY A 164 -1.35 19.43 21.19
CA GLY A 164 -2.18 18.22 21.18
C GLY A 164 -3.43 18.29 20.29
N ILE A 165 -3.52 19.30 19.41
CA ILE A 165 -4.62 19.48 18.45
C ILE A 165 -4.22 18.98 17.05
N TYR A 166 -5.20 18.50 16.26
CA TYR A 166 -4.93 17.95 14.93
C TYR A 166 -4.65 19.06 13.90
N LYS A 167 -3.46 19.65 13.96
CA LYS A 167 -2.99 20.72 13.07
C LYS A 167 -1.83 20.31 12.17
N ASP A 168 -1.33 19.10 12.34
CA ASP A 168 -0.18 18.60 11.59
C ASP A 168 -0.59 17.47 10.64
N VAL A 169 0.18 17.30 9.57
CA VAL A 169 0.31 16.07 8.81
C VAL A 169 1.59 15.37 9.25
N ILE A 170 1.60 14.04 9.29
CA ILE A 170 2.87 13.32 9.44
C ILE A 170 3.48 13.10 8.05
N SER A 171 4.55 13.84 7.73
CA SER A 171 5.31 13.68 6.50
C SER A 171 6.44 12.64 6.64
N ILE A 172 7.06 12.28 5.53
CA ILE A 172 8.34 11.56 5.51
C ILE A 172 9.42 12.44 4.87
N ASP A 173 10.56 12.60 5.56
CA ASP A 173 11.74 13.30 5.06
C ASP A 173 12.53 12.43 4.06
N PHE A 174 12.43 12.75 2.77
CA PHE A 174 13.24 12.16 1.69
C PHE A 174 14.58 12.90 1.50
N GLY A 175 14.82 13.95 2.29
CA GLY A 175 16.02 14.76 2.28
C GLY A 175 17.30 13.99 2.61
N LEU A 176 18.40 14.55 2.10
CA LEU A 176 19.75 14.02 2.26
C LEU A 176 20.63 14.89 3.18
N ASN A 177 20.21 16.12 3.52
CA ASN A 177 21.00 17.02 4.37
C ASN A 177 20.16 18.15 5.02
N PRO A 178 20.10 18.23 6.36
CA PRO A 178 20.51 17.18 7.30
C PRO A 178 19.61 15.96 7.14
N VAL A 179 20.16 14.77 7.36
CA VAL A 179 19.33 13.57 7.53
C VAL A 179 18.75 13.61 8.94
N HIS A 180 17.43 13.74 9.05
CA HIS A 180 16.76 13.61 10.35
C HIS A 180 16.87 12.16 10.84
N ALA A 181 17.16 12.00 12.14
CA ALA A 181 17.24 10.67 12.76
C ALA A 181 15.88 9.97 12.78
N ASP A 182 14.83 10.75 13.02
CA ASP A 182 13.44 10.38 12.74
C ASP A 182 13.04 10.97 11.41
N ARG A 183 12.60 10.15 10.45
CA ARG A 183 12.15 10.65 9.14
C ARG A 183 10.67 10.99 9.13
N GLN A 184 9.88 10.50 10.09
CA GLN A 184 8.50 10.91 10.25
C GLN A 184 8.49 12.30 10.89
N GLN A 185 8.04 13.31 10.16
CA GLN A 185 8.06 14.69 10.64
C GLN A 185 6.63 15.20 10.77
N PRO A 186 6.17 15.59 11.98
CA PRO A 186 4.93 16.35 12.10
C PRO A 186 5.16 17.75 11.52
N ILE A 187 4.35 18.11 10.53
CA ILE A 187 4.44 19.39 9.82
C ILE A 187 3.06 20.03 9.79
N ASP A 188 2.99 21.33 10.04
CA ASP A 188 1.74 22.10 10.00
C ASP A 188 1.04 21.93 8.64
N LYS A 189 -0.28 21.65 8.66
CA LYS A 189 -1.10 21.38 7.47
C LYS A 189 -1.06 22.49 6.40
N THR A 190 -0.68 23.72 6.76
CA THR A 190 -0.52 24.85 5.84
C THR A 190 0.79 24.82 5.06
N THR A 191 1.74 23.98 5.46
CA THR A 191 3.05 23.86 4.81
C THR A 191 2.90 23.09 3.49
N PRO A 192 3.32 23.66 2.35
CA PRO A 192 3.33 22.93 1.08
C PRO A 192 4.38 21.81 1.10
N LEU A 193 3.97 20.60 0.76
CA LEU A 193 4.82 19.41 0.71
C LEU A 193 4.78 18.76 -0.68
N ALA A 194 5.81 17.96 -0.98
CA ALA A 194 5.80 17.15 -2.20
C ALA A 194 4.74 16.04 -2.09
N VAL A 195 4.20 15.64 -3.24
CA VAL A 195 3.10 14.68 -3.33
C VAL A 195 3.48 13.56 -4.28
N ARG A 196 3.43 12.32 -3.78
CA ARG A 196 3.53 11.11 -4.60
C ARG A 196 2.30 10.26 -4.37
N ALA A 197 1.53 10.03 -5.43
CA ALA A 197 0.36 9.18 -5.42
C ALA A 197 0.77 7.71 -5.46
N ILE A 198 -0.03 6.88 -4.80
CA ILE A 198 0.07 5.42 -4.86
C ILE A 198 -1.29 4.82 -5.23
N ARG A 199 -1.30 3.57 -5.68
CA ARG A 199 -2.51 2.78 -5.92
C ARG A 199 -2.30 1.34 -5.48
N LYS A 200 -3.39 0.60 -5.35
CA LYS A 200 -3.40 -0.84 -5.02
C LYS A 200 -3.59 -1.69 -6.27
N PHE A 201 -3.09 -2.92 -6.26
CA PHE A 201 -3.38 -3.94 -7.25
C PHE A 201 -3.62 -5.28 -6.57
#